data_AF-A0A7Y5HHU5-F1
#
_entry.id   AF-A0A7Y5HHU5-F1
#
_cell.length_a   1.000
_cell.length_b   1.000
_cell.length_c   1.000
_cell.angle_alpha   90.00
_cell.angle_beta   90.00
_cell.angle_gamma   90.00
#
_symmetry.space_group_name_H-M   'P 1'
#
loop_
_entity.id
_entity.type
_entity.pdbx_description
1 polymer ?
#
loop_
_entity_poly.entity_id
_entity_poly.type
_entity_poly.pdbx_seq_one_letter_code
_entity_poly.pdbx_strand_id
1 'polypeptide(L)'
;AEAAADPDPDRALRRRAALLESLYSVDPATPDLEIEGVDARGNREAWEDMLRLQADGTYPAAFARIRVPVLMIHGAYDPHPGALIRDSLLPFLPALEYREYPGCGHYPWIERASRDRFFEEAREWGRSSVTRFSVDNSARSPTARSYPQKTE
;
A
#
# COMPACT_ATOMS: atom_id res chain seq x y z
N ALA A 1 2.26 -36.97 -3.80
CA ALA A 1 1.14 -36.86 -4.76
C ALA A 1 1.08 -35.41 -5.21
N GLU A 2 1.48 -35.12 -6.45
CA GLU A 2 1.22 -33.80 -7.05
C GLU A 2 -0.30 -33.65 -7.14
N ALA A 3 -0.87 -32.74 -6.36
CA ALA A 3 -2.26 -32.37 -6.52
C ALA A 3 -2.39 -31.78 -7.93
N ALA A 4 -3.21 -32.42 -8.77
CA ALA A 4 -3.50 -31.92 -10.11
C ALA A 4 -3.91 -30.44 -10.01
N ALA A 5 -3.29 -29.60 -10.84
CA ALA A 5 -3.61 -28.18 -10.89
C ALA A 5 -5.12 -28.02 -11.10
N ASP A 6 -5.72 -27.15 -10.30
CA ASP A 6 -7.14 -26.86 -10.40
C ASP A 6 -7.45 -26.30 -11.79
N PRO A 7 -8.35 -26.94 -12.59
CA PRO A 7 -8.62 -26.51 -13.96
C PRO A 7 -9.34 -25.15 -14.04
N ASP A 8 -9.91 -24.67 -12.93
CA ASP A 8 -10.51 -23.34 -12.83
C ASP A 8 -9.47 -22.38 -12.21
N PRO A 9 -8.96 -21.42 -12.98
CA PRO A 9 -7.91 -20.52 -12.50
C PRO A 9 -8.37 -19.62 -11.34
N ASP A 10 -9.65 -19.23 -11.29
CA ASP A 10 -10.18 -18.39 -10.21
C ASP A 10 -10.29 -19.19 -8.91
N ARG A 11 -10.72 -20.45 -9.01
CA ARG A 11 -10.74 -21.37 -7.86
C ARG A 11 -9.33 -21.68 -7.38
N ALA A 12 -8.38 -21.87 -8.29
CA ALA A 12 -6.96 -22.06 -7.96
C ALA A 12 -6.40 -20.86 -7.18
N LEU A 13 -6.61 -19.64 -7.69
CA LEU A 13 -6.14 -18.41 -7.07
C LEU A 13 -6.80 -18.20 -5.70
N ARG A 14 -8.11 -18.41 -5.57
CA ARG A 14 -8.83 -18.30 -4.30
C ARG A 14 -8.24 -19.24 -3.24
N ARG A 15 -7.96 -20.50 -3.59
CA ARG A 15 -7.34 -21.46 -2.66
C ARG A 15 -5.95 -21.03 -2.24
N ARG A 16 -5.13 -20.56 -3.20
CA ARG A 16 -3.79 -20.05 -2.90
C ARG A 16 -3.86 -18.86 -1.95
N ALA A 17 -4.74 -17.89 -2.21
CA ALA A 17 -4.94 -16.73 -1.34
C ALA A 17 -5.33 -17.15 0.08
N ALA A 18 -6.26 -18.09 0.23
CA ALA A 18 -6.67 -18.61 1.54
C ALA A 18 -5.53 -19.27 2.33
N LEU A 19 -4.58 -19.91 1.65
CA LEU A 19 -3.38 -20.50 2.30
C LEU A 19 -2.35 -19.43 2.70
N LEU A 20 -2.20 -18.38 1.90
CA LEU A 20 -1.27 -17.29 2.18
C LEU A 20 -1.76 -16.40 3.32
N GLU A 21 -3.07 -16.28 3.49
CA GLU A 21 -3.67 -15.41 4.51
C GLU A 21 -3.19 -15.73 5.93
N SER A 22 -3.06 -17.01 6.28
CA SER A 22 -2.51 -17.40 7.60
C SER A 22 -1.04 -17.07 7.78
N LEU A 23 -0.29 -16.84 6.70
CA LEU A 23 1.10 -16.39 6.75
C LEU A 23 1.20 -14.86 6.85
N TYR A 24 0.13 -14.16 6.49
CA TYR A 24 0.10 -12.70 6.44
C TYR A 24 -0.39 -12.11 7.75
N SER A 25 -1.12 -12.87 8.57
CA SER A 25 -1.76 -12.36 9.79
C SER A 25 -1.21 -13.02 11.06
N VAL A 26 -1.15 -12.27 12.17
CA VAL A 26 -0.73 -12.74 13.50
C VAL A 26 -1.93 -13.18 14.34
N ASP A 27 -2.90 -12.28 14.56
CA ASP A 27 -4.13 -12.52 15.30
C ASP A 27 -5.26 -11.64 14.73
N PRO A 28 -5.80 -12.00 13.56
CA PRO A 28 -6.83 -11.21 12.89
C PRO A 28 -8.16 -11.30 13.66
N ALA A 29 -8.79 -10.15 13.87
CA ALA A 29 -10.10 -10.05 14.52
C ALA A 29 -11.23 -10.65 13.68
N THR A 30 -11.04 -10.70 12.35
CA THR A 30 -11.94 -11.28 11.36
C THR A 30 -11.10 -11.88 10.22
N PRO A 31 -11.50 -13.03 9.65
CA PRO A 31 -10.89 -13.55 8.43
C PRO A 31 -11.44 -12.89 7.15
N ASP A 32 -12.45 -12.03 7.28
CA ASP A 32 -13.08 -11.36 6.15
C ASP A 32 -12.30 -10.11 5.74
N LEU A 33 -11.77 -10.16 4.52
CA LEU A 33 -11.08 -9.04 3.85
C LEU A 33 -12.00 -8.27 2.89
N GLU A 34 -13.31 -8.53 2.91
CA GLU A 34 -14.31 -7.91 2.03
C GLU A 34 -14.03 -8.17 0.53
N ILE A 35 -13.42 -9.32 0.22
CA ILE A 35 -13.11 -9.72 -1.15
C ILE A 35 -14.34 -10.39 -1.78
N GLU A 36 -15.08 -9.65 -2.61
CA GLU A 36 -16.33 -10.10 -3.23
C GLU A 36 -16.13 -11.15 -4.35
N GLY A 37 -14.96 -11.19 -4.98
CA GLY A 37 -14.68 -12.04 -6.14
C GLY A 37 -13.20 -12.26 -6.41
N VAL A 38 -12.89 -13.26 -7.24
CA VAL A 38 -11.51 -13.57 -7.67
C VAL A 38 -11.51 -13.65 -9.18
N ASP A 39 -10.67 -12.85 -9.83
CA ASP A 39 -10.38 -12.89 -11.26
C ASP A 39 -8.88 -13.19 -11.45
N ALA A 40 -8.58 -14.45 -11.77
CA ALA A 40 -7.22 -14.91 -11.94
C ALA A 40 -6.58 -14.41 -13.23
N ARG A 41 -7.36 -13.99 -14.22
CA ARG A 41 -6.81 -13.34 -15.41
C ARG A 41 -6.39 -11.92 -15.06
N GLY A 42 -7.30 -11.12 -14.50
CA GLY A 42 -7.00 -9.76 -14.04
C GLY A 42 -5.86 -9.72 -13.03
N ASN A 43 -5.80 -10.66 -12.10
CA ASN A 43 -4.67 -10.77 -11.16
C ASN A 43 -3.31 -10.95 -11.86
N ARG A 44 -3.26 -11.84 -12.86
CA ARG A 44 -2.03 -12.10 -13.62
C ARG A 44 -1.62 -10.90 -14.46
N GLU A 45 -2.57 -10.34 -15.22
CA GLU A 45 -2.31 -9.18 -16.09
C GLU A 45 -1.86 -7.96 -15.27
N ALA A 46 -2.51 -7.70 -14.13
CA ALA A 46 -2.11 -6.62 -13.21
C ALA A 46 -0.72 -6.85 -12.60
N TRP A 47 -0.37 -8.11 -12.29
CA TRP A 47 0.96 -8.45 -11.78
C TRP A 47 2.05 -8.26 -12.84
N GLU A 48 1.80 -8.71 -14.07
CA GLU A 48 2.70 -8.53 -15.21
C GLU A 48 2.93 -7.04 -15.51
N ASP A 49 1.86 -6.24 -15.48
CA ASP A 49 1.94 -4.79 -15.62
C ASP A 49 2.71 -4.13 -14.48
N MET A 50 2.49 -4.56 -13.23
CA MET A 50 3.24 -4.04 -12.09
C MET A 50 4.75 -4.27 -12.27
N LEU A 51 5.16 -5.47 -12.67
CA LEU A 51 6.57 -5.79 -12.90
C LEU A 51 7.15 -4.97 -14.04
N ARG A 52 6.42 -4.84 -15.15
CA ARG A 52 6.85 -4.05 -16.31
C ARG A 52 7.02 -2.57 -15.95
N LEU A 53 6.03 -1.97 -15.29
CA LEU A 53 6.02 -0.55 -14.90
C LEU A 53 7.01 -0.23 -13.77
N GLN A 54 7.38 -1.23 -12.98
CA GLN A 54 8.46 -1.10 -12.02
C GLN A 54 9.82 -1.14 -12.72
N ALA A 55 10.02 -2.08 -13.65
CA ALA A 55 11.26 -2.24 -14.40
C ALA A 55 11.56 -1.06 -15.33
N ASP A 56 10.54 -0.49 -15.96
CA ASP A 56 10.69 0.67 -16.85
C ASP A 56 10.77 2.03 -16.10
N GLY A 57 10.59 2.02 -14.78
CA GLY A 57 10.68 3.20 -13.92
C GLY A 57 9.42 4.08 -13.85
N THR A 58 8.34 3.69 -14.54
CA THR A 58 7.07 4.45 -14.55
C THR A 58 6.46 4.57 -13.15
N TYR A 59 6.36 3.47 -12.40
CA TYR A 59 5.83 3.49 -11.03
C TYR A 59 6.69 4.28 -10.04
N PRO A 60 8.02 4.06 -9.96
CA PRO A 60 8.91 4.90 -9.16
C PRO A 60 8.73 6.41 -9.46
N ALA A 61 8.69 6.80 -10.74
CA ALA A 61 8.51 8.19 -11.13
C ALA A 61 7.12 8.75 -10.76
N ALA A 62 6.08 7.92 -10.71
CA ALA A 62 4.74 8.34 -10.32
C ALA A 62 4.68 8.79 -8.85
N PHE A 63 5.44 8.16 -7.95
CA PHE A 63 5.51 8.56 -6.54
C PHE A 63 6.01 10.00 -6.35
N ALA A 64 6.93 10.48 -7.20
CA ALA A 64 7.44 11.85 -7.13
C ALA A 64 6.37 12.94 -7.40
N ARG A 65 5.19 12.53 -7.90
CA ARG A 65 4.05 13.43 -8.12
C ARG A 65 3.20 13.61 -6.86
N ILE A 66 3.36 12.76 -5.84
CA ILE A 66 2.68 12.90 -4.55
C ILE A 66 3.37 14.05 -3.79
N ARG A 67 2.61 15.11 -3.53
CA ARG A 67 3.12 16.34 -2.87
C ARG A 67 2.64 16.52 -1.45
N VAL A 68 1.70 15.68 -1.02
CA VAL A 68 1.18 15.70 0.34
C VAL A 68 2.06 14.82 1.25
N PRO A 69 2.09 15.07 2.57
CA PRO A 69 2.69 14.13 3.51
C PRO A 69 2.12 12.73 3.34
N VAL A 70 2.91 11.71 3.65
CA VAL A 70 2.49 10.31 3.56
C VAL A 70 2.87 9.60 4.85
N LEU A 71 1.94 8.82 5.40
CA LEU A 71 2.20 7.89 6.49
C LEU A 71 2.13 6.46 5.94
N MET A 72 3.19 5.68 6.17
CA MET A 72 3.22 4.25 5.94
C MET A 72 3.19 3.53 7.29
N ILE A 73 2.13 2.76 7.52
CA ILE A 73 1.96 1.89 8.69
C ILE A 73 2.17 0.45 8.22
N HIS A 74 3.04 -0.28 8.91
CA HIS A 74 3.45 -1.63 8.53
C HIS A 74 3.51 -2.55 9.74
N GLY A 75 3.14 -3.82 9.59
CA GLY A 75 3.31 -4.81 10.64
C GLY A 75 4.71 -5.42 10.63
N ALA A 76 5.34 -5.58 11.80
CA ALA A 76 6.67 -6.17 11.90
C ALA A 76 6.73 -7.64 11.47
N TYR A 77 5.60 -8.35 11.48
CA TYR A 77 5.48 -9.75 11.07
C TYR A 77 4.94 -9.92 9.64
N ASP A 78 4.66 -8.83 8.93
CA ASP A 78 4.29 -8.89 7.52
C ASP A 78 5.47 -9.46 6.70
N PRO A 79 5.25 -10.49 5.87
CA PRO A 79 6.31 -11.05 5.02
C PRO A 79 6.82 -10.08 3.95
N HIS A 80 6.09 -9.00 3.65
CA HIS A 80 6.58 -7.93 2.79
C HIS A 80 7.58 -7.04 3.55
N PRO A 81 8.74 -6.72 2.98
CA PRO A 81 9.83 -6.07 3.70
C PRO A 81 9.59 -4.55 3.87
N GLY A 82 8.84 -4.17 4.90
CA GLY A 82 8.41 -2.79 5.16
C GLY A 82 9.54 -1.76 5.14
N ALA A 83 10.65 -2.02 5.83
CA ALA A 83 11.80 -1.13 5.84
C ALA A 83 12.44 -0.95 4.45
N LEU A 84 12.57 -2.03 3.66
CA LEU A 84 13.12 -1.95 2.29
C LEU A 84 12.17 -1.20 1.35
N ILE A 85 10.86 -1.40 1.50
CA ILE A 85 9.85 -0.66 0.76
C ILE A 85 9.95 0.83 1.09
N ARG A 86 9.96 1.20 2.38
CA ARG A 86 10.18 2.58 2.84
C ARG A 86 11.43 3.18 2.19
N ASP A 87 12.55 2.48 2.27
CA ASP A 87 13.84 2.98 1.76
C ASP A 87 13.81 3.18 0.25
N SER A 88 13.11 2.32 -0.49
CA SER A 88 12.90 2.49 -1.94
C SER A 88 12.02 3.69 -2.30
N LEU A 89 11.11 4.08 -1.40
CA LEU A 89 10.16 5.18 -1.60
C LEU A 89 10.72 6.54 -1.17
N LEU A 90 11.62 6.60 -0.17
CA LEU A 90 12.18 7.85 0.37
C LEU A 90 12.78 8.80 -0.69
N PRO A 91 13.48 8.33 -1.76
CA PRO A 91 13.94 9.21 -2.83
C PRO A 91 12.82 9.96 -3.57
N PHE A 92 11.61 9.39 -3.59
CA PHE A 92 10.44 9.96 -4.26
C PHE A 92 9.46 10.65 -3.28
N LEU A 93 9.42 10.18 -2.04
CA LEU A 93 8.56 10.64 -0.96
C LEU A 93 9.41 11.05 0.26
N PRO A 94 10.14 12.18 0.19
CA PRO A 94 11.05 12.58 1.26
C PRO A 94 10.36 12.94 2.59
N ALA A 95 9.05 13.22 2.54
CA ALA A 95 8.20 13.48 3.71
C ALA A 95 7.43 12.22 4.18
N LEU A 96 7.85 11.03 3.74
CA LEU A 96 7.28 9.76 4.18
C LEU A 96 7.62 9.52 5.65
N GLU A 97 6.60 9.38 6.49
CA GLU A 97 6.73 8.86 7.84
C GLU A 97 6.46 7.36 7.86
N TYR A 98 7.31 6.61 8.55
CA TYR A 98 7.17 5.16 8.72
C TYR A 98 6.81 4.81 10.16
N ARG A 99 5.89 3.86 10.33
CA ARG A 99 5.48 3.29 11.61
C ARG A 99 5.42 1.78 11.47
N GLU A 100 6.18 1.11 12.30
CA GLU A 100 6.20 -0.35 12.36
C GLU A 100 5.57 -0.82 13.66
N TYR A 101 4.63 -1.76 13.56
CA TYR A 101 3.88 -2.28 14.69
C TYR A 101 4.41 -3.67 15.08
N PRO A 102 5.02 -3.82 16.28
CA PRO A 102 5.39 -5.13 16.79
C PRO A 102 4.12 -5.96 17.05
N GLY A 103 4.19 -7.27 16.79
CA GLY A 103 3.07 -8.19 17.00
C GLY A 103 1.94 -8.05 15.98
N CYS A 104 2.18 -7.36 14.86
CA CYS A 104 1.20 -7.12 13.80
C CYS A 104 1.68 -7.72 12.48
N GLY A 105 0.79 -8.40 11.75
CA GLY A 105 1.02 -8.87 10.39
C GLY A 105 0.67 -7.81 9.33
N HIS A 106 0.31 -8.29 8.15
CA HIS A 106 0.09 -7.54 6.91
C HIS A 106 -1.07 -6.54 6.97
N TYR A 107 -2.07 -6.79 7.83
CA TYR A 107 -3.29 -6.00 7.88
C TYR A 107 -3.51 -5.32 9.26
N PRO A 108 -2.76 -4.24 9.58
CA PRO A 108 -2.89 -3.56 10.87
C PRO A 108 -4.30 -3.16 11.30
N TRP A 109 -5.23 -2.95 10.35
CA TRP A 109 -6.60 -2.54 10.64
C TRP A 109 -7.54 -3.67 11.07
N ILE A 110 -7.17 -4.94 10.87
CA ILE A 110 -7.95 -6.10 11.34
C ILE A 110 -7.25 -6.88 12.45
N GLU A 111 -5.95 -6.68 12.66
CA GLU A 111 -5.16 -7.34 13.71
C GLU A 111 -5.59 -6.88 15.11
N ARG A 112 -5.91 -7.80 16.02
CA ARG A 112 -6.46 -7.44 17.35
C ARG A 112 -5.56 -6.53 18.15
N ALA A 113 -4.25 -6.78 18.10
CA ALA A 113 -3.26 -6.04 18.89
C ALA A 113 -3.00 -4.61 18.38
N SER A 114 -3.32 -4.33 17.10
CA SER A 114 -2.93 -3.07 16.45
C SER A 114 -4.09 -2.29 15.84
N ARG A 115 -5.28 -2.89 15.70
CA ARG A 115 -6.45 -2.25 15.06
C ARG A 115 -6.79 -0.89 15.65
N ASP A 116 -6.97 -0.80 16.96
CA ASP A 116 -7.37 0.45 17.61
C ASP A 116 -6.31 1.53 17.42
N ARG A 117 -5.04 1.14 17.59
CA ARG A 117 -3.89 2.00 17.35
C ARG A 117 -3.81 2.48 15.90
N PHE A 118 -4.05 1.60 14.91
CA PHE A 118 -4.04 1.94 13.50
C PHE A 118 -5.02 3.08 13.20
N PHE A 119 -6.27 2.96 13.67
CA PHE A 119 -7.29 3.98 13.42
C PHE A 119 -7.04 5.27 14.20
N GLU A 120 -6.56 5.18 15.44
CA GLU A 120 -6.18 6.35 16.23
C GLU A 120 -5.04 7.11 15.56
N GLU A 121 -3.95 6.43 15.22
CA GLU A 121 -2.76 7.02 14.61
C GLU A 121 -3.06 7.59 13.22
N ALA A 122 -3.83 6.89 12.36
CA ALA A 122 -4.23 7.42 11.06
C ALA A 122 -5.07 8.71 11.18
N ARG A 123 -6.00 8.78 12.15
CA ARG A 123 -6.85 9.96 12.38
C ARG A 123 -6.05 11.12 12.96
N GLU A 124 -5.19 10.86 13.94
CA GLU A 124 -4.34 11.88 14.56
C GLU A 124 -3.33 12.44 13.58
N TRP A 125 -2.62 11.55 12.88
CA TRP A 125 -1.66 11.93 11.87
C TRP A 125 -2.34 12.75 10.77
N GLY A 126 -3.46 12.28 10.21
CA GLY A 126 -4.21 13.01 9.20
C GLY A 126 -4.60 14.42 9.63
N ARG A 127 -5.14 14.59 10.85
CA ARG A 127 -5.48 15.91 11.41
C ARG A 127 -4.25 16.82 11.54
N SER A 128 -3.15 16.28 12.06
CA SER A 128 -1.92 17.05 12.28
C SER A 128 -1.20 17.41 10.98
N SER A 129 -1.26 16.54 9.98
CA SER A 129 -0.62 16.69 8.68
C SER A 129 -1.28 17.78 7.84
N VAL A 130 -2.60 17.92 7.91
CA VAL A 130 -3.32 19.03 7.24
C VAL A 130 -2.87 20.40 7.77
N THR A 131 -2.70 20.51 9.09
CA THR A 131 -2.23 21.75 9.73
C THR A 131 -0.78 22.05 9.33
N ARG A 132 0.13 21.07 9.39
CA ARG A 132 1.55 21.25 9.00
C ARG A 132 1.70 21.58 7.52
N PHE A 133 0.95 20.89 6.65
CA PHE A 133 1.02 21.10 5.21
C PHE A 133 0.49 22.48 4.80
N SER A 134 -0.59 22.96 5.42
CA SER A 134 -1.13 24.29 5.13
C SER A 134 -0.14 25.42 5.46
N VAL A 135 0.61 25.27 6.56
CA VAL A 135 1.64 26.25 6.95
C VAL A 135 2.81 26.23 5.97
N ASP A 136 3.33 25.05 5.60
CA ASP A 136 4.50 24.93 4.71
C ASP A 136 4.20 25.36 3.26
N ASN A 137 2.96 25.20 2.81
CA ASN A 137 2.55 25.64 1.48
C ASN A 137 2.33 27.16 1.38
N SER A 138 1.96 27.83 2.48
CA SER A 138 1.81 29.29 2.52
C SER A 138 3.15 30.05 2.42
N ALA A 139 4.26 29.39 2.76
CA ALA A 139 5.62 29.91 2.65
C ALA A 139 6.25 29.73 1.25
N ARG A 140 5.62 28.93 0.36
CA ARG A 140 6.11 28.71 -1.02
C ARG A 140 5.39 29.68 -1.97
N SER A 141 6.14 30.63 -2.53
CA SER A 141 5.63 31.60 -3.51
C SER A 141 4.97 30.87 -4.70
N PRO A 142 3.78 31.30 -5.18
CA PRO A 142 3.07 30.61 -6.24
C PRO A 142 3.75 30.92 -7.58
N THR A 143 4.70 30.10 -8.00
CA THR A 143 5.09 30.09 -9.41
C THR A 143 3.98 29.41 -10.19
N ALA A 144 3.14 30.23 -10.80
CA ALA A 144 2.05 29.83 -11.67
C ALA A 144 2.54 28.84 -12.74
N ARG A 145 1.97 27.63 -12.75
CA ARG A 145 2.11 26.71 -13.89
C ARG A 145 1.00 27.04 -14.88
N SER A 146 1.36 27.74 -15.96
CA SER A 146 0.54 27.73 -17.16
C SER A 146 0.58 26.32 -17.75
N TYR A 147 -0.58 25.72 -17.93
CA TYR A 147 -0.73 24.53 -18.76
C TYR A 147 -0.80 24.99 -20.23
N PRO A 148 -0.01 24.43 -21.16
CA PRO A 148 -0.25 24.67 -22.57
C PRO A 148 -1.60 24.04 -22.94
N GLN A 149 -2.54 24.87 -23.39
CA GLN A 149 -3.76 24.37 -24.00
C GLN A 149 -3.38 23.66 -25.30
N LYS A 150 -3.80 22.41 -25.45
CA LYS A 150 -3.70 21.70 -26.73
C LYS A 150 -4.61 22.42 -27.71
N THR A 151 -4.03 22.98 -28.76
CA THR A 151 -4.76 23.41 -29.96
C THR A 151 -5.22 22.16 -30.71
N GLU A 152 -6.50 22.16 -31.11
CA GLU A 152 -7.16 21.16 -31.97
C GLU A 152 -6.48 21.01 -33.34
#